data_AF-A0A1Y2WMQ6-F1
#
_entry.id   AF-A0A1Y2WMQ6-F1
#
_cell.length_a   1.000
_cell.length_b   1.000
_cell.length_c   1.000
_cell.angle_alpha   90.00
_cell.angle_beta   90.00
_cell.angle_gamma   90.00
#
_symmetry.space_group_name_H-M   'P 1'
#
loop_
_entity.id
_entity.type
_entity.pdbx_description
1 polymer ?
#
loop_
_entity_poly.entity_id
_entity_poly.type
_entity_poly.pdbx_seq_one_letter_code
_entity_poly.pdbx_strand_id
1 'polypeptide(L)'
;MYAPGFALLCLCTLTTIANALGGGRWPLGIGMNKYVCSFLGGAVINIKQTETTREVDKLPAIRTVSAEWNVPWIKAPDNASLSDSDKRHSLAQWVGIMGDDCDNVNWYPFLQAGTVVEIGENEVTTASAWVEWFPAGPHFIPKENFTVSPDDKISVAVEVYTRISGHM
;
A
#
# COMPACT_ATOMS: atom_id res chain seq x y z
N MET A 1 15.84 -35.80 -34.87
CA MET A 1 14.69 -34.89 -34.61
C MET A 1 15.05 -34.05 -33.39
N TYR A 2 15.43 -32.79 -33.62
CA TYR A 2 15.72 -31.83 -32.55
C TYR A 2 14.56 -30.84 -32.49
N ALA A 3 13.86 -30.77 -31.36
CA ALA A 3 12.88 -29.73 -31.10
C ALA A 3 13.58 -28.58 -30.35
N PRO A 4 13.55 -27.33 -30.85
CA PRO A 4 14.01 -26.19 -30.08
C PRO A 4 12.87 -25.75 -29.16
N GLY A 5 13.07 -25.88 -27.85
CA GLY A 5 12.19 -25.31 -26.84
C GLY A 5 12.41 -23.80 -26.78
N PHE A 6 11.38 -23.03 -27.14
CA PHE A 6 11.35 -21.58 -26.97
C PHE A 6 11.39 -21.24 -25.48
N ALA A 7 12.51 -20.66 -25.03
CA ALA A 7 12.58 -19.99 -23.74
C ALA A 7 11.86 -18.64 -23.85
N LEU A 8 10.67 -18.55 -23.27
CA LEU A 8 9.93 -17.30 -23.14
C LEU A 8 10.61 -16.45 -22.05
N LEU A 9 11.46 -15.51 -22.46
CA LEU A 9 12.02 -14.49 -21.59
C LEU A 9 10.89 -13.58 -21.10
N CYS A 10 10.41 -13.83 -19.88
CA CYS A 10 9.56 -12.90 -19.16
C CYS A 10 10.43 -11.73 -18.70
N LEU A 11 10.44 -10.65 -19.49
CA LEU A 11 11.12 -9.41 -19.16
C LEU A 11 10.30 -8.70 -18.06
N CYS A 12 10.54 -9.03 -16.79
CA CYS A 12 10.09 -8.20 -15.67
C CYS A 12 10.92 -6.92 -15.66
N THR A 13 10.49 -5.90 -16.39
CA THR A 13 11.06 -4.55 -16.24
C THR A 13 10.67 -4.02 -14.87
N LEU A 14 11.61 -4.12 -13.92
CA LEU A 14 11.50 -3.51 -12.60
C LEU A 14 11.73 -1.99 -12.76
N THR A 15 10.67 -1.25 -13.05
CA THR A 15 10.76 0.21 -13.16
C THR A 15 10.74 0.79 -11.75
N THR A 16 11.90 1.12 -11.19
CA THR A 16 11.99 1.99 -10.00
C THR A 16 11.55 3.39 -10.40
N ILE A 17 10.28 3.71 -10.15
CA ILE A 17 9.77 5.08 -10.33
C ILE A 17 10.11 5.85 -9.05
N ALA A 18 11.33 6.38 -8.98
CA ALA A 18 11.64 7.47 -8.05
C ALA A 18 11.24 8.79 -8.71
N ASN A 19 9.93 9.03 -8.87
CA ASN A 19 9.46 10.33 -9.36
C ASN A 19 9.45 11.31 -8.19
N ALA A 20 10.53 12.08 -8.07
CA ALA A 20 10.50 13.40 -7.43
C ALA A 20 9.77 14.38 -8.37
N LEU A 21 8.48 14.15 -8.59
CA LEU A 21 7.60 15.05 -9.32
C LEU A 21 6.41 15.38 -8.43
N GLY A 22 6.18 16.68 -8.26
CA GLY A 22 5.31 17.25 -7.24
C GLY A 22 3.94 16.57 -7.11
N GLY A 23 3.57 16.35 -5.85
CA GLY A 23 2.18 16.24 -5.36
C GLY A 23 1.18 15.60 -6.31
N GLY A 24 1.37 14.33 -6.66
CA GLY A 24 0.26 13.50 -7.11
C GLY A 24 -0.72 13.34 -5.94
N ARG A 25 -1.98 13.71 -6.13
CA ARG A 25 -3.04 13.56 -5.13
C ARG A 25 -3.44 12.09 -5.07
N TRP A 26 -2.62 11.28 -4.42
CA TRP A 26 -2.94 9.89 -4.15
C TRP A 26 -3.90 9.81 -2.97
N PRO A 27 -4.95 9.00 -3.05
CA PRO A 27 -5.83 8.74 -1.93
C PRO A 27 -5.11 7.87 -0.90
N LEU A 28 -4.14 8.44 -0.19
CA LEU A 28 -3.72 7.89 1.09
C LEU A 28 -4.82 8.27 2.06
N GLY A 29 -5.79 7.37 2.23
CA GLY A 29 -7.01 7.58 3.02
C GLY A 29 -6.77 7.75 4.52
N ILE A 30 -5.56 8.02 4.99
CA ILE A 30 -5.15 8.21 6.39
C ILE A 30 -5.91 9.28 7.20
N GLY A 31 -6.98 9.89 6.67
CA GLY A 31 -7.84 10.79 7.44
C GLY A 31 -7.14 12.08 7.87
N MET A 32 -6.01 12.40 7.26
CA MET A 32 -5.19 13.56 7.61
C MET A 32 -5.40 14.68 6.58
N ASN A 33 -6.04 15.77 6.99
CA ASN A 33 -6.07 17.05 6.27
C ASN A 33 -4.71 17.74 6.35
N LYS A 34 -3.63 17.10 5.89
CA LYS A 34 -2.29 17.68 5.90
C LYS A 34 -1.77 17.84 4.48
N TYR A 35 -1.00 18.91 4.27
CA TYR A 35 -0.10 19.02 3.13
C TYR A 35 0.99 17.96 3.28
N VAL A 36 0.70 16.74 2.82
CA VAL A 36 1.68 15.64 2.84
C VAL A 36 2.57 15.83 1.61
N CYS A 37 3.83 16.21 1.80
CA CYS A 37 4.88 15.85 0.85
C CYS A 37 5.09 14.34 0.95
N SER A 38 4.14 13.56 0.43
CA SER A 38 4.21 12.10 0.42
C SER A 38 5.17 11.71 -0.68
N PHE A 39 6.31 11.17 -0.29
CA PHE A 39 7.18 10.44 -1.20
C PHE A 39 6.71 9.00 -1.20
N LEU A 40 6.06 8.59 -2.29
CA LEU A 40 5.79 7.19 -2.54
C LEU A 40 7.06 6.55 -3.11
N GLY A 41 7.55 5.51 -2.46
CA GLY A 41 8.63 4.66 -2.95
C GLY A 41 8.15 3.22 -2.97
N GLY A 42 8.34 2.52 -4.09
CA GLY A 42 7.92 1.13 -4.21
C GLY A 42 7.93 0.61 -5.65
N ALA A 43 7.34 -0.57 -5.83
CA ALA A 43 7.10 -1.18 -7.13
C ALA A 43 5.60 -1.20 -7.44
N VAL A 44 5.25 -0.84 -8.67
CA VAL A 44 3.89 -0.95 -9.20
C VAL A 44 3.93 -1.90 -10.38
N ILE A 45 3.08 -2.93 -10.34
CA ILE A 45 2.96 -3.92 -11.41
C ILE A 45 1.55 -3.78 -11.98
N ASN A 46 1.45 -3.38 -13.26
CA ASN A 46 0.19 -3.39 -13.99
C ASN A 46 0.16 -4.61 -14.90
N ILE A 47 -0.84 -5.48 -14.70
CA ILE A 47 -1.09 -6.65 -15.54
C ILE A 47 -2.47 -6.48 -16.16
N LYS A 48 -2.52 -6.46 -17.50
CA LYS A 48 -3.79 -6.44 -18.22
C LYS A 48 -4.58 -7.70 -17.94
N GLN A 49 -5.85 -7.52 -17.59
CA GLN A 49 -6.79 -8.61 -17.46
C GLN A 49 -7.10 -9.19 -18.86
N THR A 50 -7.09 -10.52 -18.98
CA THR A 50 -7.32 -11.23 -20.26
C THR A 50 -8.50 -12.19 -20.25
N GLU A 51 -9.21 -12.37 -19.13
CA GLU A 51 -10.36 -13.28 -19.06
C GLU A 51 -11.57 -12.63 -19.76
N THR A 52 -12.24 -13.40 -20.61
CA THR A 52 -13.43 -12.98 -21.36
C THR A 52 -14.71 -13.17 -20.55
N THR A 53 -14.76 -12.65 -19.33
CA THR A 53 -15.97 -12.63 -18.51
C THR A 53 -16.82 -11.40 -18.85
N ARG A 54 -18.10 -11.41 -18.44
CA ARG A 54 -18.91 -10.18 -18.52
C ARG A 54 -18.23 -9.10 -17.68
N GLU A 55 -18.34 -7.83 -18.10
CA GLU A 55 -17.69 -6.72 -17.39
C GLU A 55 -18.01 -6.72 -15.89
N VAL A 56 -19.25 -7.00 -15.51
CA VAL A 56 -19.68 -7.06 -14.10
C VAL A 56 -18.95 -8.12 -13.26
N ASP A 57 -18.38 -9.13 -13.89
CA ASP A 57 -17.66 -10.25 -13.24
C ASP A 57 -16.14 -10.13 -13.41
N LYS A 58 -15.65 -9.09 -14.12
CA LYS A 58 -14.23 -8.93 -14.41
C LYS A 58 -13.48 -8.56 -13.13
N LEU A 59 -12.61 -9.46 -12.69
CA LEU A 59 -11.70 -9.30 -11.56
C LEU A 59 -10.38 -8.64 -11.99
N PRO A 60 -9.61 -8.04 -11.07
CA PRO A 60 -8.24 -7.65 -11.38
C PRO A 60 -7.41 -8.88 -11.80
N ALA A 61 -6.46 -8.68 -12.72
CA ALA A 61 -5.56 -9.75 -13.17
C ALA A 61 -4.70 -10.29 -12.01
N ILE A 62 -4.31 -9.40 -11.09
CA ILE A 62 -3.68 -9.74 -9.83
C ILE A 62 -4.78 -9.91 -8.79
N ARG A 63 -4.91 -11.12 -8.26
CA ARG A 63 -5.88 -11.43 -7.20
C ARG A 63 -5.27 -11.49 -5.82
N THR A 64 -3.96 -11.76 -5.74
CA THR A 64 -3.24 -11.84 -4.48
C THR A 64 -1.93 -11.07 -4.61
N VAL A 65 -1.62 -10.27 -3.59
CA VAL A 65 -0.31 -9.65 -3.39
C VAL A 65 0.10 -9.86 -1.95
N SER A 66 1.37 -10.17 -1.73
CA SER A 66 1.91 -10.33 -0.40
C SER A 66 3.34 -9.83 -0.33
N ALA A 67 3.73 -9.30 0.82
CA ALA A 67 5.11 -8.98 1.11
C ALA A 67 5.41 -9.17 2.60
N GLU A 68 6.68 -9.34 2.88
CA GLU A 68 7.20 -9.32 4.24
C GLU A 68 8.15 -8.12 4.38
N TRP A 69 8.10 -7.45 5.52
CA TRP A 69 9.04 -6.40 5.86
C TRP A 69 9.28 -6.35 7.36
N ASN A 70 10.39 -5.70 7.74
CA ASN A 70 10.63 -5.31 9.12
C ASN A 70 9.99 -3.93 9.34
N VAL A 71 9.33 -3.75 10.48
CA VAL A 71 8.78 -2.47 10.90
C VAL A 71 9.93 -1.58 11.36
N PRO A 72 10.21 -0.44 10.70
CA PRO A 72 11.40 0.34 10.99
C PRO A 72 11.21 1.22 12.21
N TRP A 73 12.32 1.57 12.82
CA TRP A 73 12.42 2.81 13.59
C TRP A 73 12.45 4.00 12.65
N ILE A 74 11.81 5.09 13.05
CA ILE A 74 11.89 6.37 12.34
C ILE A 74 12.41 7.43 13.29
N LYS A 75 13.16 8.39 12.74
CA LYS A 75 13.70 9.53 13.48
C LYS A 75 13.27 10.81 12.78
N ALA A 76 12.80 11.78 13.54
CA ALA A 76 12.52 13.10 13.02
C ALA A 76 13.84 13.84 12.75
N PRO A 77 13.86 14.82 11.83
CA PRO A 77 14.98 15.76 11.72
C PRO A 77 15.26 16.43 13.07
N ASP A 78 16.54 16.71 13.38
CA ASP A 78 16.95 17.23 14.70
C ASP A 78 16.28 18.56 15.10
N ASN A 79 15.68 19.28 14.16
CA ASN A 79 14.97 20.54 14.34
C ASN A 79 13.45 20.45 14.13
N ALA A 80 12.89 19.23 14.05
CA ALA A 80 11.47 19.04 13.89
C ALA A 80 10.69 19.43 15.16
N SER A 81 9.65 20.25 15.00
CA SER A 81 8.77 20.63 16.11
C SER A 81 7.68 19.58 16.30
N LEU A 82 7.94 18.53 17.09
CA LEU A 82 7.01 17.41 17.26
C LEU A 82 5.76 17.73 18.10
N SER A 83 5.80 18.81 18.89
CA SER A 83 4.63 19.37 19.61
C SER A 83 3.58 19.95 18.67
N ASP A 84 3.97 20.29 17.45
CA ASP A 84 3.05 20.70 16.40
C ASP A 84 2.58 19.43 15.69
N SER A 85 1.31 19.08 15.89
CA SER A 85 0.76 17.85 15.32
C SER A 85 0.91 17.82 13.81
N ASP A 86 0.87 18.97 13.13
CA ASP A 86 1.01 19.08 11.67
C ASP A 86 2.44 18.80 11.17
N LYS A 87 3.42 18.83 12.07
CA LYS A 87 4.84 18.53 11.78
C LYS A 87 5.29 17.17 12.29
N ARG A 88 4.37 16.34 12.81
CA ARG A 88 4.68 14.95 13.15
C ARG A 88 4.93 14.13 11.88
N HIS A 89 5.93 13.28 11.95
CA HIS A 89 6.36 12.45 10.84
C HIS A 89 5.80 11.03 11.02
N SER A 90 5.33 10.47 9.92
CA SER A 90 4.88 9.09 9.85
C SER A 90 5.46 8.41 8.61
N LEU A 91 5.59 7.09 8.69
CA LEU A 91 5.97 6.23 7.57
C LEU A 91 4.97 5.08 7.51
N ALA A 92 4.32 4.92 6.38
CA ALA A 92 3.53 3.72 6.10
C ALA A 92 4.34 2.75 5.24
N GLN A 93 4.10 1.45 5.41
CA GLN A 93 4.53 0.37 4.53
C GLN A 93 3.31 -0.52 4.27
N TRP A 94 3.01 -0.82 3.01
CA TRP A 94 1.80 -1.52 2.66
C TRP A 94 1.95 -2.27 1.34
N VAL A 95 1.04 -3.23 1.16
CA VAL A 95 0.74 -3.84 -0.14
C VAL A 95 -0.72 -3.60 -0.45
N GLY A 96 -1.07 -3.60 -1.75
CA GLY A 96 -2.46 -3.46 -2.15
C GLY A 96 -2.70 -3.78 -3.61
N ILE A 97 -3.97 -3.95 -3.94
CA ILE A 97 -4.46 -4.22 -5.29
C ILE A 97 -5.35 -3.05 -5.69
N MET A 98 -4.91 -2.33 -6.71
CA MET A 98 -5.67 -1.22 -7.30
C MET A 98 -6.47 -1.73 -8.50
N GLY A 99 -7.76 -1.41 -8.54
CA GLY A 99 -8.58 -1.64 -9.71
C GLY A 99 -8.31 -0.58 -10.78
N ASP A 100 -7.60 -0.95 -11.85
CA ASP A 100 -7.54 -0.16 -13.09
C ASP A 100 -8.93 -0.22 -13.75
N ASP A 101 -9.41 0.89 -14.33
CA ASP A 101 -10.73 1.00 -15.00
C ASP A 101 -11.98 0.68 -14.14
N CYS A 102 -11.90 0.77 -12.81
CA CYS A 102 -13.11 0.73 -11.99
C CYS A 102 -13.82 2.08 -12.08
N ASP A 103 -14.85 2.16 -12.92
CA ASP A 103 -15.68 3.35 -13.22
C ASP A 103 -16.49 3.91 -12.02
N ASN A 104 -15.95 3.91 -10.82
CA ASN A 104 -16.48 4.71 -9.73
C ASN A 104 -15.95 6.13 -9.89
N VAL A 105 -16.80 7.01 -10.42
CA VAL A 105 -16.74 8.48 -10.40
C VAL A 105 -15.59 9.03 -9.52
N ASN A 106 -14.43 9.27 -10.15
CA ASN A 106 -13.22 9.90 -9.59
C ASN A 106 -12.37 9.10 -8.57
N TRP A 107 -12.65 7.81 -8.31
CA TRP A 107 -11.92 7.04 -7.30
C TRP A 107 -11.69 5.58 -7.73
N TYR A 108 -10.41 5.18 -7.79
CA TYR A 108 -10.02 3.79 -8.03
C TYR A 108 -10.12 2.99 -6.71
N PRO A 109 -10.96 1.95 -6.62
CA PRO A 109 -11.02 1.10 -5.45
C PRO A 109 -9.66 0.46 -5.24
N PHE A 110 -9.19 0.55 -4.00
CA PHE A 110 -7.86 0.13 -3.61
C PHE A 110 -7.97 -0.64 -2.31
N LEU A 111 -7.77 -1.96 -2.40
CA LEU A 111 -7.71 -2.83 -1.24
C LEU A 111 -6.26 -2.91 -0.79
N GLN A 112 -5.97 -2.49 0.44
CA GLN A 112 -4.61 -2.40 0.94
C GLN A 112 -4.52 -2.69 2.43
N ALA A 113 -3.38 -3.21 2.85
CA ALA A 113 -3.08 -3.46 4.24
C ALA A 113 -1.60 -3.21 4.50
N GLY A 114 -1.30 -2.83 5.73
CA GLY A 114 0.06 -2.49 6.08
C GLY A 114 0.26 -2.09 7.53
N THR A 115 1.42 -1.50 7.74
CA THR A 115 1.83 -0.91 9.01
C THR A 115 2.05 0.58 8.83
N VAL A 116 1.81 1.35 9.88
CA VAL A 116 2.27 2.73 9.99
C VAL A 116 3.10 2.88 11.24
N VAL A 117 4.14 3.68 11.13
CA VAL A 117 5.01 4.08 12.23
C VAL A 117 4.90 5.59 12.38
N GLU A 118 4.72 6.08 13.59
CA GLU A 118 4.53 7.50 13.92
C GLU A 118 5.45 7.93 15.06
N ILE A 119 5.97 9.15 14.98
CA ILE A 119 6.77 9.76 16.06
C ILE A 119 5.88 10.66 16.91
N GLY A 120 5.78 10.34 18.20
CA GLY A 120 5.10 11.15 19.21
C GLY A 120 5.92 12.38 19.64
N GLU A 121 5.32 13.25 20.46
CA GLU A 121 5.97 14.48 20.95
C GLU A 121 7.24 14.23 21.76
N ASN A 122 7.30 13.08 22.43
CA ASN A 122 8.42 12.63 23.27
C ASN A 122 9.47 11.85 22.48
N GLU A 123 9.47 11.94 21.15
CA GLU A 123 10.31 11.17 20.23
C GLU A 123 10.09 9.65 20.31
N VAL A 124 9.05 9.18 21.03
CA VAL A 124 8.71 7.77 21.08
C VAL A 124 8.07 7.37 19.76
N THR A 125 8.67 6.37 19.13
CA THR A 125 8.16 5.72 17.94
C THR A 125 7.06 4.74 18.33
N THR A 126 5.91 4.84 17.68
CA THR A 126 4.79 3.90 17.83
C THR A 126 4.46 3.28 16.49
N ALA A 127 4.04 2.01 16.50
CA ALA A 127 3.63 1.30 15.29
C ALA A 127 2.20 0.77 15.44
N SER A 128 1.47 0.71 14.33
CA SER A 128 0.12 0.16 14.25
C SER A 128 -0.09 -0.55 12.92
N ALA A 129 -0.85 -1.65 12.93
CA ALA A 129 -1.36 -2.27 11.70
C ALA A 129 -2.68 -1.63 11.28
N TRP A 130 -2.95 -1.61 9.99
CA TRP A 130 -4.18 -1.09 9.42
C TRP A 130 -4.57 -1.83 8.14
N VAL A 131 -5.86 -1.80 7.84
CA VAL A 131 -6.47 -2.30 6.61
C VAL A 131 -7.34 -1.22 6.00
N GLU A 132 -7.46 -1.17 4.69
CA GLU A 132 -8.30 -0.19 4.01
C GLU A 132 -8.88 -0.78 2.73
N TRP A 133 -10.19 -0.57 2.57
CA TRP A 133 -10.85 -0.63 1.29
C TRP A 133 -11.21 0.78 0.86
N PHE A 134 -10.30 1.45 0.16
CA PHE A 134 -10.51 2.83 -0.25
C PHE A 134 -11.74 2.91 -1.18
N PRO A 135 -12.68 3.87 -0.98
CA PRO A 135 -12.58 5.11 -0.18
C PRO A 135 -13.14 5.06 1.25
N ALA A 136 -13.38 3.89 1.84
CA ALA A 136 -14.00 3.79 3.17
C ALA A 136 -13.14 4.40 4.30
N GLY A 137 -11.85 4.64 4.05
CA GLY A 137 -10.86 5.05 5.04
C GLY A 137 -10.22 3.85 5.74
N PRO A 138 -9.04 4.03 6.35
CA PRO A 138 -8.30 2.98 6.99
C PRO A 138 -8.91 2.63 8.34
N HIS A 139 -8.91 1.34 8.62
CA HIS A 139 -9.28 0.76 9.89
C HIS A 139 -8.02 0.24 10.58
N PHE A 140 -7.67 0.85 11.71
CA PHE A 140 -6.55 0.42 12.54
C PHE A 140 -6.93 -0.85 13.31
N ILE A 141 -6.05 -1.86 13.26
CA ILE A 141 -6.26 -3.10 14.00
C ILE A 141 -5.95 -2.83 15.48
N PRO A 142 -6.88 -3.12 16.41
CA PRO A 142 -6.63 -2.91 17.82
C PRO A 142 -5.45 -3.75 18.34
N LYS A 143 -4.66 -3.19 19.27
CA LYS A 143 -3.43 -3.83 19.77
C LYS A 143 -3.71 -5.17 20.47
N GLU A 144 -4.88 -5.30 21.10
CA GLU A 144 -5.38 -6.53 21.70
C GLU A 144 -5.59 -7.67 20.69
N ASN A 145 -5.84 -7.33 19.42
CA ASN A 145 -6.00 -8.29 18.33
C ASN A 145 -4.69 -8.53 17.59
N PHE A 146 -3.89 -7.48 17.40
CA PHE A 146 -2.61 -7.55 16.70
C PHE A 146 -1.69 -6.42 17.16
N THR A 147 -0.70 -6.76 18.00
CA THR A 147 0.31 -5.81 18.43
C THR A 147 1.44 -5.73 17.41
N VAL A 148 1.83 -4.51 17.05
CA VAL A 148 2.97 -4.21 16.18
C VAL A 148 3.93 -3.29 16.91
N SER A 149 5.21 -3.61 16.84
CA SER A 149 6.32 -2.83 17.37
C SER A 149 7.39 -2.62 16.29
N PRO A 150 8.20 -1.55 16.39
CA PRO A 150 9.45 -1.49 15.64
C PRO A 150 10.29 -2.76 15.82
N ASP A 151 11.04 -3.13 14.78
CA ASP A 151 11.81 -4.37 14.60
C ASP A 151 11.00 -5.66 14.42
N ASP A 152 9.67 -5.62 14.57
CA ASP A 152 8.84 -6.77 14.23
C ASP A 152 8.96 -7.10 12.74
N LYS A 153 9.03 -8.39 12.42
CA LYS A 153 8.87 -8.89 11.05
C LYS A 153 7.40 -9.18 10.78
N ILE A 154 6.82 -8.44 9.85
CA ILE A 154 5.40 -8.55 9.50
C ILE A 154 5.28 -9.17 8.11
N SER A 155 4.31 -10.08 7.98
CA SER A 155 3.83 -10.60 6.69
C SER A 155 2.44 -10.05 6.44
N VAL A 156 2.24 -9.43 5.29
CA VAL A 156 0.93 -8.92 4.86
C VAL A 156 0.56 -9.57 3.54
N ALA A 157 -0.69 -10.01 3.42
CA ALA A 157 -1.27 -10.51 2.20
C ALA A 157 -2.61 -9.80 1.96
N VAL A 158 -2.90 -9.53 0.70
CA VAL A 158 -4.19 -8.97 0.27
C VAL A 158 -4.69 -9.86 -0.83
N GLU A 159 -5.94 -10.32 -0.71
CA GLU A 159 -6.59 -11.15 -1.70
C GLU A 159 -7.97 -10.62 -2.08
N VAL A 160 -8.28 -10.65 -3.37
CA VAL A 160 -9.56 -10.21 -3.94
C VAL A 160 -10.29 -11.42 -4.51
N TYR A 161 -11.51 -11.66 -4.00
CA TYR A 161 -12.38 -12.75 -4.44
C TYR A 161 -13.41 -12.29 -5.48
N THR A 162 -13.98 -11.11 -5.25
CA THR A 162 -14.98 -10.45 -6.11
C THR A 162 -14.64 -8.97 -6.21
N ARG A 163 -15.36 -8.22 -7.05
CA ARG A 163 -15.21 -6.76 -7.12
C ARG A 163 -15.47 -6.03 -5.79
N ILE A 164 -16.21 -6.66 -4.88
CA ILE A 164 -16.68 -6.05 -3.62
C ILE A 164 -16.34 -6.89 -2.39
N SER A 165 -15.57 -7.96 -2.55
CA SER A 165 -15.12 -8.79 -1.43
C SER A 165 -13.69 -9.27 -1.61
N GLY A 166 -12.97 -9.30 -0.51
CA GLY A 166 -11.59 -9.74 -0.41
C GLY A 166 -11.24 -9.93 1.05
N HIS A 167 -9.98 -10.22 1.33
CA HIS A 167 -9.45 -10.23 2.68
C HIS A 167 -8.04 -9.65 2.71
N MET A 168 -7.62 -9.31 3.91
CA MET A 168 -6.35 -8.71 4.29
C MET A 168 -5.88 -9.38 5.58
#